data_AF-J7S6T8-F1
#
_entry.id   AF-J7S6T8-F1
#
_cell.length_a   1.000
_cell.length_b   1.000
_cell.length_c   1.000
_cell.angle_alpha   90.00
_cell.angle_beta   90.00
_cell.angle_gamma   90.00
#
_symmetry.space_group_name_H-M   'P 1'
#
loop_
_entity.id
_entity.type
_entity.pdbx_description
1 polymer ?
#
loop_
_entity_poly.entity_id
_entity_poly.type
_entity_poly.pdbx_seq_one_letter_code
_entity_poly.pdbx_strand_id
1 'polypeptide(L)'
;MYHVTPLQFNTVQPRLYRGSCPREINFTFLETLQLTSIVSVTKGPPTDELANFCKKHNITVKHIPLPKSGKQSGDKKVKRKREPVPIGYVTVRDTIQFLMDRRNYPVYLHCGNGELVTSLIVACLRKFSYWSTVSILNEFLVYNSSINVHERDFIEKFHPEMVPLSGLSAENRVLWISNRFLVPDSSAQSTGDQDTLKFRVLQ
;
A
#
# COMPACT_ATOMS: atom_id res chain seq x y z
N MET A 1 -9.64 27.45 15.20
CA MET A 1 -10.38 26.25 14.76
C MET A 1 -9.60 25.05 15.28
N TYR A 2 -10.23 24.11 15.99
CA TYR A 2 -9.53 22.90 16.43
C TYR A 2 -9.63 21.83 15.33
N HIS A 3 -8.52 21.18 15.04
CA HIS A 3 -8.45 20.11 14.04
C HIS A 3 -8.43 18.76 14.76
N VAL A 4 -9.28 17.82 14.35
CA VAL A 4 -9.32 16.46 14.90
C VAL A 4 -8.82 15.49 13.83
N THR A 5 -7.67 14.87 14.05
CA THR A 5 -7.15 13.89 13.10
C THR A 5 -8.00 12.61 13.13
N PRO A 6 -8.06 11.84 12.02
CA PRO A 6 -8.54 10.47 12.08
C PRO A 6 -7.78 9.66 13.14
N LEU A 7 -8.40 8.58 13.63
CA LEU A 7 -7.70 7.67 14.55
C LEU A 7 -6.52 7.02 13.83
N GLN A 8 -5.45 6.71 14.58
CA GLN A 8 -4.23 6.12 14.02
C GLN A 8 -3.57 6.96 12.91
N PHE A 9 -3.85 8.27 12.87
CA PHE A 9 -3.24 9.17 11.89
C PHE A 9 -1.72 9.20 12.04
N ASN A 10 -1.01 9.05 10.92
CA ASN A 10 0.43 9.29 10.87
C ASN A 10 0.91 9.55 9.43
N THR A 11 2.10 10.11 9.30
CA THR A 11 2.82 10.26 8.04
C THR A 11 3.68 9.01 7.80
N VAL A 12 3.43 8.29 6.70
CA VAL A 12 4.20 7.09 6.32
C VAL A 12 5.43 7.47 5.50
N GLN A 13 5.24 8.35 4.51
CA GLN A 13 6.28 8.96 3.69
C GLN A 13 5.90 10.43 3.46
N PRO A 14 6.80 11.31 2.98
CA PRO A 14 6.44 12.67 2.63
C PRO A 14 5.19 12.69 1.72
N ARG A 15 4.13 13.36 2.19
CA ARG A 15 2.83 13.48 1.50
C ARG A 15 2.07 12.16 1.30
N LEU A 16 2.46 11.08 1.98
CA LEU A 16 1.68 9.85 2.14
C LEU A 16 1.29 9.70 3.60
N TYR A 17 0.00 9.78 3.85
CA TYR A 17 -0.58 9.70 5.18
C TYR A 17 -1.38 8.41 5.33
N ARG A 18 -1.54 7.97 6.59
CA ARG A 18 -2.39 6.85 6.96
C ARG A 18 -3.37 7.24 8.06
N GLY A 19 -4.41 6.43 8.26
CA GLY A 19 -5.24 6.45 9.46
C GLY A 19 -6.53 5.65 9.29
N SER A 20 -7.52 5.91 10.15
CA SER A 20 -8.85 5.31 10.08
C SER A 20 -9.70 5.91 8.97
N CYS A 21 -10.86 5.30 8.70
CA CYS A 21 -11.86 5.90 7.80
C CYS A 21 -12.24 7.30 8.31
N PRO A 22 -12.08 8.36 7.49
CA PRO A 22 -12.44 9.71 7.90
C PRO A 22 -13.93 9.84 8.18
N ARG A 23 -14.26 10.67 9.18
CA ARG A 23 -15.62 11.12 9.49
C ARG A 23 -15.68 12.64 9.40
N GLU A 24 -16.87 13.21 9.44
CA GLU A 24 -17.08 14.67 9.32
C GLU A 24 -16.21 15.50 10.27
N ILE A 25 -16.06 15.05 11.52
CA ILE A 25 -15.19 15.71 12.52
C ILE A 25 -13.73 15.83 12.08
N ASN A 26 -13.28 14.98 11.15
CA ASN A 26 -11.93 14.96 10.62
C ASN A 26 -11.74 15.84 9.37
N PHE A 27 -12.81 16.27 8.71
CA PHE A 27 -12.72 16.91 7.39
C PHE A 27 -11.93 18.22 7.43
N THR A 28 -12.14 19.05 8.46
CA THR A 28 -11.37 20.29 8.66
C THR A 28 -9.88 20.02 8.86
N PHE A 29 -9.49 18.86 9.39
CA PHE A 29 -8.08 18.45 9.42
C PHE A 29 -7.60 17.96 8.05
N LEU A 30 -8.39 17.16 7.34
CA LEU A 30 -8.00 16.68 6.00
C LEU A 30 -7.82 17.81 4.99
N GLU A 31 -8.57 18.90 5.11
CA GLU A 31 -8.38 20.12 4.33
C GLU A 31 -6.96 20.68 4.45
N THR A 32 -6.34 20.59 5.63
CA THR A 32 -4.97 21.10 5.85
C THR A 32 -3.92 20.25 5.14
N LEU A 33 -4.23 18.99 4.81
CA LEU A 33 -3.32 18.09 4.10
C LEU A 33 -3.31 18.33 2.59
N GLN A 34 -4.29 19.07 2.07
CA GLN A 34 -4.45 19.39 0.64
C GLN A 34 -4.36 18.15 -0.26
N LEU A 35 -5.11 17.10 0.14
CA LEU A 35 -5.05 15.80 -0.52
C LEU A 35 -5.46 15.90 -1.99
N THR A 36 -4.76 15.15 -2.84
CA THR A 36 -5.13 14.90 -4.23
C THR A 36 -5.93 13.61 -4.33
N SER A 37 -5.63 12.62 -3.49
CA SER A 37 -6.32 11.34 -3.50
C SER A 37 -6.52 10.72 -2.11
N ILE A 38 -7.54 9.87 -2.01
CA ILE A 38 -7.79 9.00 -0.86
C ILE A 38 -7.87 7.56 -1.38
N VAL A 39 -7.15 6.66 -0.72
CA VAL A 39 -7.23 5.22 -0.98
C VAL A 39 -8.01 4.54 0.16
N SER A 40 -9.18 4.02 -0.16
CA SER A 40 -10.09 3.38 0.78
C SER A 40 -10.05 1.86 0.59
N VAL A 41 -9.47 1.14 1.55
CA VAL A 41 -9.42 -0.34 1.54
C VAL A 41 -10.42 -0.89 2.55
N THR A 42 -11.68 -1.03 2.12
CA THR A 42 -12.84 -1.33 2.98
C THR A 42 -13.77 -2.35 2.34
N LYS A 43 -14.64 -3.01 3.13
CA LYS A 43 -15.62 -3.99 2.61
C LYS A 43 -16.71 -3.34 1.74
N GLY A 44 -17.18 -2.17 2.16
CA GLY A 44 -18.17 -1.36 1.44
C GLY A 44 -17.53 -0.13 0.81
N PRO A 45 -18.25 0.56 -0.09
CA PRO A 45 -17.80 1.82 -0.66
C PRO A 45 -17.62 2.92 0.42
N PRO A 46 -16.92 4.02 0.09
CA PRO A 46 -16.90 5.22 0.92
C PRO A 46 -18.31 5.68 1.29
N THR A 47 -18.48 6.28 2.46
CA THR A 47 -19.78 6.84 2.85
C THR A 47 -20.10 8.09 2.04
N ASP A 48 -21.38 8.46 1.98
CA ASP A 48 -21.84 9.62 1.21
C ASP A 48 -21.18 10.92 1.72
N GLU A 49 -20.95 11.04 3.02
CA GLU A 49 -20.26 12.19 3.61
C GLU A 49 -18.83 12.31 3.09
N LEU A 50 -18.09 11.20 3.07
CA LEU A 50 -16.72 11.18 2.54
C LEU A 50 -16.71 11.43 1.03
N ALA A 51 -17.65 10.85 0.29
CA ALA A 51 -17.77 11.08 -1.16
C ALA A 51 -18.08 12.55 -1.48
N ASN A 52 -18.99 13.17 -0.73
CA ASN A 52 -19.34 14.58 -0.87
C ASN A 52 -18.17 15.50 -0.52
N PHE A 53 -17.45 15.21 0.56
CA PHE A 53 -16.22 15.91 0.91
C PHE A 53 -15.19 15.82 -0.22
N CYS A 54 -14.92 14.61 -0.72
CA CYS A 54 -13.96 14.43 -1.81
C CYS A 54 -14.37 15.17 -3.07
N LYS A 55 -15.67 15.16 -3.44
CA LYS A 55 -16.18 15.90 -4.60
C LYS A 55 -16.01 17.42 -4.43
N LYS A 56 -16.31 17.96 -3.25
CA LYS A 56 -16.15 19.39 -2.94
C LYS A 56 -14.69 19.86 -3.06
N HIS A 57 -13.75 19.00 -2.68
CA HIS A 57 -12.32 19.33 -2.65
C HIS A 57 -11.53 18.78 -3.84
N ASN A 58 -12.21 18.25 -4.87
CA ASN A 58 -11.59 17.65 -6.06
C ASN A 58 -10.59 16.51 -5.74
N ILE A 59 -10.90 15.72 -4.71
CA ILE A 59 -10.09 14.59 -4.26
C ILE A 59 -10.52 13.33 -5.02
N THR A 60 -9.57 12.64 -5.63
CA THR A 60 -9.82 11.35 -6.29
C THR A 60 -9.91 10.23 -5.27
N VAL A 61 -11.03 9.49 -5.26
CA VAL A 61 -11.20 8.35 -4.36
C VAL A 61 -10.93 7.05 -5.10
N LYS A 62 -9.90 6.31 -4.67
CA LYS A 62 -9.61 4.96 -5.11
C LYS A 62 -10.13 3.97 -4.06
N HIS A 63 -11.31 3.43 -4.29
CA HIS A 63 -11.85 2.35 -3.47
C HIS A 63 -11.32 0.99 -3.94
N ILE A 64 -10.79 0.21 -3.01
CA ILE A 64 -10.32 -1.16 -3.25
C ILE A 64 -11.07 -2.08 -2.28
N PRO A 65 -12.05 -2.88 -2.76
CA PRO A 65 -12.90 -3.67 -1.90
C PRO A 65 -12.11 -4.82 -1.26
N LEU A 66 -12.32 -5.03 0.04
CA LEU A 66 -11.85 -6.23 0.72
C LEU A 66 -12.74 -7.43 0.36
N PRO A 67 -12.15 -8.64 0.22
CA PRO A 67 -12.94 -9.84 0.01
C PRO A 67 -13.95 -10.02 1.17
N LYS A 68 -15.12 -10.58 0.85
CA LYS A 68 -16.15 -10.93 1.83
C LYS A 68 -15.70 -12.17 2.64
N SER A 69 -14.66 -12.04 3.45
CA SER A 69 -14.36 -13.05 4.46
C SER A 69 -15.47 -13.01 5.51
N GLY A 70 -16.00 -14.20 5.83
CA GLY A 70 -17.19 -14.43 6.64
C GLY A 70 -17.17 -13.69 7.99
N LYS A 71 -18.38 -13.46 8.52
CA LYS A 71 -18.72 -12.80 9.80
C LYS A 71 -17.52 -12.67 10.75
N GLN A 72 -17.01 -11.45 10.92
CA GLN A 72 -16.45 -11.10 12.22
C GLN A 72 -17.65 -10.95 13.14
N SER A 73 -17.97 -12.01 13.87
CA SER A 73 -18.98 -11.96 14.91
C SER A 73 -18.57 -10.87 15.89
N GLY A 74 -19.49 -9.94 16.13
CA GLY A 74 -19.45 -9.08 17.31
C GLY A 74 -19.22 -9.92 18.55
N ASP A 75 -18.49 -9.34 19.49
CA ASP A 75 -18.02 -9.95 20.73
C ASP A 75 -17.00 -11.07 20.55
N LYS A 76 -15.71 -10.68 20.62
CA LYS A 76 -14.78 -11.21 21.64
C LYS A 76 -13.36 -10.64 21.44
N LYS A 77 -12.79 -10.10 22.53
CA LYS A 77 -11.34 -9.97 22.78
C LYS A 77 -10.60 -11.33 22.78
N VAL A 78 -11.12 -12.37 22.11
CA VAL A 78 -10.64 -13.75 22.18
C VAL A 78 -9.95 -14.12 20.87
N LYS A 79 -8.62 -14.05 20.93
CA LYS A 79 -7.61 -14.74 20.12
C LYS A 79 -7.55 -14.43 18.60
N ARG A 80 -7.10 -13.20 18.29
CA ARG A 80 -6.41 -12.86 17.01
C ARG A 80 -5.27 -13.82 16.63
N LYS A 81 -4.79 -14.67 17.55
CA LYS A 81 -3.63 -15.56 17.39
C LYS A 81 -3.74 -16.56 16.22
N ARG A 82 -4.92 -16.81 15.65
CA ARG A 82 -5.12 -17.82 14.59
C ARG A 82 -6.03 -17.37 13.44
N GLU A 83 -6.41 -16.09 13.39
CA GLU A 83 -7.24 -15.63 12.29
C GLU A 83 -6.42 -15.49 11.00
N PRO A 84 -6.97 -15.90 9.84
CA PRO A 84 -6.31 -15.68 8.57
C PRO A 84 -6.22 -14.19 8.26
N VAL A 85 -5.25 -13.84 7.43
CA VAL A 85 -5.03 -12.45 7.00
C VAL A 85 -6.27 -11.92 6.28
N PRO A 86 -6.80 -10.73 6.63
CA PRO A 86 -8.05 -10.22 6.09
C PRO A 86 -7.95 -9.64 4.67
N ILE A 87 -6.76 -9.68 4.06
CA ILE A 87 -6.43 -9.06 2.78
C ILE A 87 -5.56 -10.03 1.96
N GLY A 88 -5.77 -10.06 0.64
CA GLY A 88 -4.95 -10.85 -0.29
C GLY A 88 -3.86 -10.01 -0.97
N TYR A 89 -2.86 -10.67 -1.55
CA TYR A 89 -1.76 -9.99 -2.25
C TYR A 89 -2.21 -9.13 -3.42
N VAL A 90 -3.29 -9.50 -4.11
CA VAL A 90 -3.86 -8.70 -5.21
C VAL A 90 -4.28 -7.31 -4.72
N THR A 91 -5.00 -7.22 -3.61
CA THR A 91 -5.42 -5.94 -3.01
C THR A 91 -4.21 -5.10 -2.59
N VAL A 92 -3.20 -5.73 -1.96
CA VAL A 92 -1.97 -5.04 -1.56
C VAL A 92 -1.24 -4.51 -2.79
N ARG A 93 -1.08 -5.34 -3.81
CA ARG A 93 -0.43 -5.00 -5.08
C ARG A 93 -1.09 -3.81 -5.76
N ASP A 94 -2.41 -3.86 -5.94
CA ASP A 94 -3.17 -2.80 -6.62
C ASP A 94 -3.12 -1.49 -5.81
N THR A 95 -3.11 -1.60 -4.47
CA THR A 95 -2.93 -0.44 -3.58
C THR A 95 -1.55 0.16 -3.76
N ILE A 96 -0.49 -0.66 -3.66
CA ILE A 96 0.89 -0.19 -3.78
C ILE A 96 1.10 0.43 -5.16
N GLN A 97 0.66 -0.22 -6.24
CA GLN A 97 0.78 0.32 -7.60
C GLN A 97 0.19 1.73 -7.72
N PHE A 98 -0.95 2.00 -7.09
CA PHE A 98 -1.52 3.35 -7.02
C PHE A 98 -0.63 4.31 -6.21
N LEU A 99 -0.09 3.86 -5.08
CA LEU A 99 0.81 4.66 -4.23
C LEU A 99 2.19 4.92 -4.87
N MET A 100 2.59 4.16 -5.90
CA MET A 100 3.86 4.36 -6.60
C MET A 100 3.83 5.55 -7.56
N ASP A 101 2.65 6.02 -7.96
CA ASP A 101 2.48 7.15 -8.86
C ASP A 101 2.44 8.48 -8.10
N ARG A 102 3.44 9.33 -8.31
CA ARG A 102 3.58 10.62 -7.61
C ARG A 102 2.47 11.61 -7.96
N ARG A 103 1.75 11.41 -9.07
CA ARG A 103 0.64 12.28 -9.48
C ARG A 103 -0.55 12.17 -8.53
N ASN A 104 -0.61 11.10 -7.74
CA ASN A 104 -1.67 10.87 -6.76
C ASN A 104 -1.45 11.61 -5.43
N TYR A 105 -0.31 12.32 -5.26
CA TYR A 105 0.12 12.90 -3.99
C TYR A 105 -0.27 14.39 -3.84
N PRO A 106 -0.72 14.82 -2.64
CA PRO A 106 -0.70 14.09 -1.37
C PRO A 106 -1.83 13.07 -1.27
N VAL A 107 -1.54 11.93 -0.65
CA VAL A 107 -2.46 10.79 -0.58
C VAL A 107 -2.70 10.35 0.86
N TYR A 108 -3.94 9.98 1.16
CA TYR A 108 -4.33 9.41 2.44
C TYR A 108 -4.84 7.97 2.27
N LEU A 109 -4.15 7.02 2.89
CA LEU A 109 -4.51 5.60 2.88
C LEU A 109 -5.27 5.23 4.16
N HIS A 110 -6.42 4.58 4.02
CA HIS A 110 -7.14 4.06 5.18
C HIS A 110 -7.84 2.73 4.92
N CYS A 111 -8.14 2.05 6.02
CA CYS A 111 -9.14 0.99 6.07
C CYS A 111 -10.30 1.42 6.98
N GLY A 112 -11.05 0.48 7.56
CA GLY A 112 -12.14 0.80 8.49
C GLY A 112 -11.65 1.55 9.74
N ASN A 113 -10.78 0.90 10.54
CA ASN A 113 -10.25 1.45 11.80
C ASN A 113 -8.81 1.98 11.70
N GLY A 114 -8.14 1.82 10.55
CA GLY A 114 -6.77 2.28 10.34
C GLY A 114 -5.70 1.41 11.00
N GLU A 115 -6.03 0.20 11.43
CA GLU A 115 -5.10 -0.72 12.09
C GLU A 115 -4.62 -1.80 11.11
N LEU A 116 -5.13 -3.04 11.21
CA LEU A 116 -4.56 -4.24 10.59
C LEU A 116 -4.32 -4.13 9.08
N VAL A 117 -5.36 -3.85 8.30
CA VAL A 117 -5.27 -3.82 6.82
C VAL A 117 -4.31 -2.73 6.35
N THR A 118 -4.45 -1.52 6.89
CA THR A 118 -3.55 -0.41 6.56
C THR A 118 -2.12 -0.74 6.96
N SER A 119 -1.89 -1.32 8.14
CA SER A 119 -0.55 -1.71 8.59
C SER A 119 0.06 -2.83 7.75
N LEU A 120 -0.72 -3.80 7.27
CA LEU A 120 -0.22 -4.83 6.35
C LEU A 120 0.23 -4.23 5.01
N ILE A 121 -0.57 -3.30 4.46
CA ILE A 121 -0.21 -2.58 3.22
C ILE A 121 1.06 -1.76 3.44
N VAL A 122 1.13 -0.99 4.53
CA VAL A 122 2.31 -0.18 4.86
C VAL A 122 3.54 -1.08 5.08
N ALA A 123 3.40 -2.21 5.76
CA ALA A 123 4.50 -3.16 5.95
C ALA A 123 5.05 -3.69 4.62
N CYS A 124 4.15 -4.03 3.68
CA CYS A 124 4.55 -4.43 2.33
C CYS A 124 5.18 -3.27 1.55
N LEU A 125 4.66 -2.04 1.71
CA LEU A 125 5.19 -0.82 1.11
C LEU A 125 6.64 -0.55 1.57
N ARG A 126 6.96 -0.76 2.86
CA ARG A 126 8.31 -0.56 3.41
C ARG A 126 9.37 -1.45 2.76
N LYS A 127 8.99 -2.58 2.18
CA LYS A 127 9.93 -3.43 1.42
C LYS A 127 10.49 -2.71 0.18
N PHE A 128 9.72 -1.82 -0.44
CA PHE A 128 10.20 -0.99 -1.57
C PHE A 128 11.23 0.06 -1.15
N SER A 129 11.25 0.41 0.14
CA SER A 129 12.23 1.31 0.75
C SER A 129 13.39 0.56 1.43
N TYR A 130 13.56 -0.75 1.19
CA TYR A 130 14.65 -1.58 1.75
C TYR A 130 14.71 -1.62 3.29
N TRP A 131 13.56 -1.50 3.96
CA TRP A 131 13.52 -1.68 5.40
C TRP A 131 13.79 -3.14 5.78
N SER A 132 14.51 -3.34 6.89
CA SER A 132 14.69 -4.68 7.45
C SER A 132 13.35 -5.23 7.95
N THR A 133 13.16 -6.55 7.90
CA THR A 133 11.94 -7.19 8.44
C THR A 133 11.70 -6.80 9.90
N VAL A 134 12.75 -6.66 10.72
CA VAL A 134 12.63 -6.24 12.12
C VAL A 134 12.04 -4.84 12.23
N SER A 135 12.53 -3.88 11.45
CA SER A 135 12.01 -2.51 11.43
C SER A 135 10.57 -2.43 10.96
N ILE A 136 10.22 -3.23 9.94
CA ILE A 136 8.85 -3.33 9.42
C ILE A 136 7.90 -3.85 10.50
N LEU A 137 8.29 -4.93 11.19
CA LEU A 137 7.47 -5.51 12.25
C LEU A 137 7.34 -4.58 13.46
N ASN A 138 8.38 -3.83 13.81
CA ASN A 138 8.31 -2.82 14.87
C ASN A 138 7.31 -1.72 14.52
N GLU A 139 7.33 -1.18 13.30
CA GLU A 139 6.32 -0.21 12.86
C GLU A 139 4.91 -0.82 12.85
N PHE A 140 4.77 -2.07 12.41
CA PHE A 140 3.48 -2.77 12.40
C PHE A 140 2.86 -2.86 13.80
N LEU A 141 3.69 -3.14 14.82
CA LEU A 141 3.29 -3.29 16.22
C LEU A 141 2.94 -1.96 16.91
N VAL A 142 3.32 -0.81 16.35
CA VAL A 142 2.84 0.50 16.86
C VAL A 142 1.33 0.62 16.73
N TYR A 143 0.76 0.08 15.65
CA TYR A 143 -0.67 0.19 15.33
C TYR A 143 -1.47 -1.08 15.65
N ASN A 144 -0.79 -2.18 15.99
CA ASN A 144 -1.42 -3.45 16.29
C ASN A 144 -0.83 -4.00 17.60
N SER A 145 -1.68 -4.33 18.57
CA SER A 145 -1.25 -4.84 19.87
C SER A 145 -0.44 -6.14 19.82
N SER A 146 -0.55 -6.89 18.71
CA SER A 146 0.15 -8.15 18.50
C SER A 146 0.18 -8.48 17.01
N ILE A 147 1.15 -9.29 16.60
CA ILE A 147 1.19 -9.92 15.28
C ILE A 147 1.08 -11.44 15.43
N ASN A 148 0.25 -12.07 14.61
CA ASN A 148 0.10 -13.53 14.56
C ASN A 148 0.99 -14.15 13.46
N VAL A 149 1.05 -15.49 13.43
CA VAL A 149 1.91 -16.22 12.48
C VAL A 149 1.50 -15.99 11.02
N HIS A 150 0.21 -15.88 10.72
CA HIS A 150 -0.27 -15.67 9.35
C HIS A 150 0.03 -14.26 8.85
N GLU A 151 -0.09 -13.25 9.70
CA GLU A 151 0.24 -11.86 9.39
C GLU A 151 1.75 -11.71 9.15
N ARG A 152 2.58 -12.33 10.01
CA ARG A 152 4.04 -12.35 9.83
C ARG A 152 4.43 -13.06 8.54
N ASP A 153 3.91 -14.26 8.31
CA ASP A 153 4.17 -15.06 7.11
C ASP A 153 3.74 -14.32 5.84
N PHE A 154 2.62 -13.61 5.88
CA PHE A 154 2.15 -12.76 4.78
C PHE A 154 3.12 -11.61 4.47
N ILE A 155 3.60 -10.90 5.51
CA ILE A 155 4.60 -9.84 5.32
C ILE A 155 5.90 -10.44 4.80
N GLU A 156 6.38 -11.56 5.35
CA GLU A 156 7.64 -12.19 4.96
C GLU A 156 7.60 -12.67 3.50
N LYS A 157 6.53 -13.33 3.07
CA LYS A 157 6.34 -13.87 1.71
C LYS A 157 5.97 -12.84 0.65
N PHE A 158 5.57 -11.62 1.02
CA PHE A 158 5.36 -10.57 0.05
C PHE A 158 6.70 -10.10 -0.54
N HIS A 159 6.81 -10.11 -1.87
CA HIS A 159 8.01 -9.68 -2.59
C HIS A 159 7.66 -8.49 -3.52
N PRO A 160 8.47 -7.41 -3.55
CA PRO A 160 8.21 -6.24 -4.40
C PRO A 160 7.99 -6.57 -5.88
N GLU A 161 8.64 -7.62 -6.39
CA GLU A 161 8.55 -8.14 -7.76
C GLU A 161 7.12 -8.60 -8.13
N MET A 162 6.26 -8.84 -7.13
CA MET A 162 4.84 -9.14 -7.34
C MET A 162 4.03 -7.92 -7.82
N VAL A 163 4.58 -6.70 -7.73
CA VAL A 163 3.93 -5.47 -8.14
C VAL A 163 4.40 -5.06 -9.54
N PRO A 164 3.52 -5.14 -10.56
CA PRO A 164 3.90 -4.78 -11.90
C PRO A 164 4.13 -3.27 -12.00
N LEU A 165 5.23 -2.90 -12.65
CA LEU A 165 5.54 -1.50 -12.99
C LEU A 165 4.99 -1.08 -14.35
N SER A 166 4.24 -1.97 -15.01
CA SER A 166 3.66 -1.69 -16.32
C SER A 166 2.72 -0.48 -16.25
N GLY A 167 2.88 0.43 -17.20
CA GLY A 167 2.09 1.66 -17.29
C GLY A 167 2.56 2.82 -16.39
N LEU A 168 3.57 2.64 -15.53
CA LEU A 168 4.14 3.72 -14.71
C LEU A 168 5.51 4.15 -15.25
N SER A 169 5.51 5.26 -15.99
CA SER A 169 6.75 5.84 -16.52
C SER A 169 7.68 6.31 -15.41
N ALA A 170 9.00 6.23 -15.64
CA ALA A 170 10.03 6.48 -14.63
C ALA A 170 9.89 7.87 -13.99
N GLU A 171 9.55 8.89 -14.79
CA GLU A 171 9.38 10.24 -14.30
C GLU A 171 8.19 10.39 -13.37
N ASN A 172 7.17 9.55 -13.42
CA ASN A 172 5.97 9.63 -12.56
C ASN A 172 6.08 8.77 -11.29
N ARG A 173 7.23 8.16 -11.06
CA ARG A 173 7.46 7.35 -9.86
C ARG A 173 7.77 8.23 -8.65
N VAL A 174 7.34 7.77 -7.49
CA VAL A 174 7.74 8.33 -6.20
C VAL A 174 9.21 8.04 -5.88
N LEU A 175 9.87 9.00 -5.23
CA LEU A 175 11.33 8.98 -5.00
C LEU A 175 11.79 8.00 -3.90
N TRP A 176 10.89 7.57 -3.02
CA TRP A 176 11.22 6.71 -1.89
C TRP A 176 11.30 5.21 -2.26
N ILE A 177 11.08 4.88 -3.53
CA ILE A 177 11.23 3.53 -4.07
C ILE A 177 12.64 3.38 -4.61
N SER A 178 13.30 2.32 -4.19
CA SER A 178 14.67 2.07 -4.60
C SER A 178 14.77 1.67 -6.07
N ASN A 179 15.80 2.17 -6.74
CA ASN A 179 16.09 1.93 -8.16
C ASN A 179 16.26 0.46 -8.54
N ARG A 180 16.53 -0.42 -7.58
CA ARG A 180 16.70 -1.86 -7.83
C ARG A 180 15.40 -2.56 -8.23
N PHE A 181 14.26 -2.08 -7.75
CA PHE A 181 12.96 -2.60 -8.17
C PHE A 181 12.53 -2.05 -9.53
N LEU A 182 13.35 -1.18 -10.16
CA LEU A 182 13.00 -0.45 -11.37
C LEU A 182 13.61 -1.04 -12.65
N VAL A 183 14.35 -2.15 -12.56
CA VAL A 183 14.98 -2.80 -13.71
C VAL A 183 13.90 -3.57 -14.49
N PRO A 184 13.63 -3.22 -15.77
CA PRO A 184 12.79 -4.05 -16.63
C PRO A 184 13.45 -5.41 -16.82
N ASP A 185 12.66 -6.48 -16.86
CA ASP A 185 13.11 -7.80 -17.27
C ASP A 185 13.90 -7.69 -18.59
N SER A 186 15.21 -7.86 -18.54
CA SER A 186 16.08 -7.90 -19.73
C SER A 186 16.00 -9.24 -20.46
N SER A 187 14.90 -9.99 -20.29
CA SER A 187 14.71 -11.33 -20.83
C SER A 187 13.91 -11.37 -22.14
N ALA A 188 13.62 -10.21 -22.76
CA ALA A 188 12.94 -10.13 -24.04
C ALA A 188 13.75 -9.36 -25.09
N GLN A 189 14.96 -9.83 -25.43
CA GLN A 189 15.64 -9.58 -26.71
C GLN A 189 16.96 -10.37 -26.80
N SER A 190 16.90 -11.60 -27.33
CA SER A 190 17.96 -12.17 -28.18
C SER A 190 17.46 -13.44 -28.86
N THR A 191 16.61 -13.28 -29.87
CA THR A 191 16.37 -14.30 -30.90
C THR A 191 17.12 -13.88 -32.16
N GLY A 192 18.08 -14.71 -32.59
CA GLY A 192 18.65 -14.69 -33.94
C GLY A 192 19.88 -13.82 -34.15
N ASP A 193 21.07 -14.42 -34.04
CA ASP A 193 21.88 -14.66 -35.24
C ASP A 193 22.90 -15.77 -34.95
N GLN A 194 22.70 -16.92 -35.58
CA GLN A 194 23.75 -17.91 -35.79
C GLN A 194 24.36 -17.66 -37.18
N ASP A 195 25.63 -18.04 -37.32
CA ASP A 195 26.48 -17.95 -38.51
C ASP A 195 27.02 -16.53 -38.76
N THR A 196 28.31 -16.22 -38.60
CA THR A 196 29.51 -16.80 -39.23
C THR A 196 30.70 -16.01 -38.64
N LEU A 197 31.86 -16.55 -38.25
CA LEU A 197 32.91 -17.15 -39.07
C LEU A 197 34.05 -17.64 -38.16
N LYS A 198 34.67 -18.74 -38.59
CA LYS A 198 35.82 -19.46 -38.02
C LYS A 198 37.11 -18.62 -38.02
N PHE A 199 38.05 -18.98 -37.13
CA PHE A 199 39.48 -19.31 -37.34
C PHE A 199 40.25 -19.10 -36.01
N ARG A 200 40.55 -20.16 -35.25
CA ARG A 200 41.76 -21.03 -35.28
C ARG A 200 43.02 -20.37 -34.65
N VAL A 201 43.59 -21.11 -33.69
CA VAL A 201 45.02 -21.27 -33.32
C VAL A 201 45.48 -20.72 -31.96
N LEU A 202 45.96 -21.70 -31.19
CA LEU A 202 46.87 -21.76 -30.04
C LEU A 202 47.84 -20.58 -29.84
N GLN A 203 47.96 -20.12 -28.59
CA GLN A 203 49.18 -20.20 -27.76
C GLN A 203 48.82 -19.99 -26.29
#